data_AF-A0A8H5CBY6-F1
#
_entry.id   AF-A0A8H5CBY6-F1
#
_cell.length_a   1.000
_cell.length_b   1.000
_cell.length_c   1.000
_cell.angle_alpha   90.00
_cell.angle_beta   90.00
_cell.angle_gamma   90.00
#
_symmetry.space_group_name_H-M   'P 1'
#
loop_
_entity.id
_entity.type
_entity.pdbx_description
1 polymer ?
#
loop_
_entity_poly.entity_id
_entity_poly.type
_entity_poly.pdbx_seq_one_letter_code
_entity_poly.pdbx_strand_id
1 'polypeptide(L)'
;MVNRLALTLALFTSQLLCLVKGYDLVRDYSGITFFDEWDFYGSWDNLTGGDVNWLSESDAFSQGLAYVNSANNAILKVDNTHNVDYLQKRNSVRITTKDSYAVGSLWIIDLRHIPFGCSVWPAFWTKGPVWPENGEIDIIEAINLMPNNQMALHTTSGCMHTTPPNQMGQTLEPDCSHPAGCTVGELQPNSFGPGFAEMGGGVWATQFDVQGIFIWFWSRLDVPPSILSSTPTSAIDVSDFGPPSASYLATSCNITQFFTPQNLILDITLCGIWAGLPETWLPSCGGQGPTNICYTDDVIGPGSNYNDAFFEISYVRAYTTGGVVPTPTAAATPIAAVNPDHLFTTVVTAKPSPDGILRPSPLFFPGNGATGLRGGGFSSVAVGIGAVLVGLHVGIGMVGL
;
A
#
# COMPACT_ATOMS: atom_id res chain seq x y z
N MET A 1 -33.31 71.71 30.00
CA MET A 1 -32.83 71.45 28.62
C MET A 1 -32.07 70.15 28.64
N VAL A 2 -32.60 69.17 27.91
CA VAL A 2 -32.25 67.74 28.00
C VAL A 2 -31.27 67.38 26.87
N ASN A 3 -30.42 66.40 27.19
CA ASN A 3 -29.69 65.48 26.31
C ASN A 3 -28.31 65.86 25.72
N ARG A 4 -27.31 65.39 26.48
CA ARG A 4 -26.18 64.54 26.07
C ARG A 4 -26.36 63.82 24.72
N LEU A 5 -25.31 63.84 23.89
CA LEU A 5 -25.01 62.72 22.98
C LEU A 5 -23.49 62.59 22.87
N ALA A 6 -22.93 61.65 23.62
CA ALA A 6 -21.57 61.17 23.47
C ALA A 6 -21.57 60.13 22.34
N LEU A 7 -20.78 60.39 21.30
CA LEU A 7 -20.64 59.50 20.15
C LEU A 7 -19.54 58.47 20.46
N THR A 8 -19.92 57.33 21.03
CA THR A 8 -19.05 56.14 21.12
C THR A 8 -19.02 55.44 19.77
N LEU A 9 -17.91 55.59 19.05
CA LEU A 9 -17.60 54.85 17.83
C LEU A 9 -17.15 53.44 18.23
N ALA A 10 -18.07 52.46 18.21
CA ALA A 10 -17.73 51.06 18.37
C ALA A 10 -17.08 50.56 17.06
N LEU A 11 -15.76 50.34 17.08
CA LEU A 11 -15.10 49.52 16.07
C LEU A 11 -15.62 48.09 16.19
N PHE A 12 -16.53 47.70 15.28
CA PHE A 12 -16.78 46.30 14.98
C PHE A 12 -15.60 45.78 14.15
N THR A 13 -14.54 45.31 14.83
CA THR A 13 -13.61 44.37 14.21
C THR A 13 -14.36 43.04 14.05
N SER A 14 -14.99 42.83 12.88
CA SER A 14 -15.37 41.49 12.45
C SER A 14 -14.09 40.72 12.17
N GLN A 15 -13.49 40.15 13.22
CA GLN A 15 -12.61 39.02 13.03
C GLN A 15 -13.48 37.90 12.48
N LEU A 16 -13.52 37.76 11.15
CA LEU A 16 -13.76 36.47 10.54
C LEU A 16 -12.60 35.58 11.02
N LEU A 17 -12.78 34.99 12.20
CA LEU A 17 -12.15 33.73 12.49
C LEU A 17 -12.74 32.77 11.46
N CYS A 18 -12.08 32.64 10.31
CA CYS A 18 -12.25 31.48 9.46
C CYS A 18 -11.72 30.32 10.30
N LEU A 19 -12.58 29.80 11.16
CA LEU A 19 -12.44 28.50 11.76
C LEU A 19 -12.41 27.54 10.57
N VAL A 20 -11.22 27.21 10.08
CA VAL A 20 -11.02 26.11 9.14
C VAL A 20 -11.52 24.88 9.88
N LYS A 21 -12.78 24.51 9.63
CA LYS A 21 -13.48 23.41 10.30
C LYS A 21 -13.50 22.14 9.43
N GLY A 22 -12.76 22.13 8.33
CA GLY A 22 -12.68 20.99 7.42
C GLY A 22 -11.62 21.19 6.35
N TYR A 23 -11.38 20.14 5.58
CA TYR A 23 -10.54 20.16 4.39
C TYR A 23 -11.40 20.51 3.17
N ASP A 24 -10.96 21.48 2.37
CA ASP A 24 -11.62 21.87 1.12
C ASP A 24 -11.19 20.93 -0.01
N LEU A 25 -12.15 20.52 -0.83
CA LEU A 25 -11.88 19.65 -1.98
C LEU A 25 -10.99 20.37 -2.99
N VAL A 26 -9.92 19.68 -3.43
CA VAL A 26 -9.04 20.16 -4.50
C VAL A 26 -9.19 19.34 -5.78
N ARG A 27 -9.42 18.03 -5.66
CA ARG A 27 -9.63 17.13 -6.81
C ARG A 27 -10.65 16.06 -6.51
N ASP A 28 -11.50 15.80 -7.50
CA ASP A 28 -12.40 14.67 -7.57
C ASP A 28 -12.03 13.84 -8.81
N TYR A 29 -11.58 12.61 -8.58
CA TYR A 29 -11.36 11.60 -9.60
C TYR A 29 -12.55 10.66 -9.54
N SER A 30 -13.55 10.86 -10.38
CA SER A 30 -14.74 10.02 -10.41
C SER A 30 -15.38 9.96 -11.79
N GLY A 31 -16.18 8.93 -12.02
CA GLY A 31 -16.97 8.78 -13.24
C GLY A 31 -16.17 8.75 -14.54
N ILE A 32 -16.80 9.21 -15.62
CA ILE A 32 -16.23 9.20 -16.97
C ILE A 32 -14.90 9.95 -17.09
N THR A 33 -14.63 10.92 -16.21
CA THR A 33 -13.39 11.72 -16.17
C THR A 33 -12.37 11.18 -15.19
N PHE A 34 -12.59 10.00 -14.58
CA PHE A 34 -11.70 9.46 -13.55
C PHE A 34 -10.24 9.43 -14.00
N PHE A 35 -9.99 9.01 -15.25
CA PHE A 35 -8.65 8.78 -15.78
C PHE A 35 -7.98 10.05 -16.36
N ASP A 36 -8.69 11.17 -16.50
CA ASP A 36 -8.20 12.37 -17.19
C ASP A 36 -6.93 12.96 -16.56
N GLU A 37 -6.82 12.84 -15.24
CA GLU A 37 -5.74 13.42 -14.42
C GLU A 37 -4.75 12.38 -13.89
N TRP A 38 -4.63 11.26 -14.61
CA TRP A 38 -3.66 10.20 -14.34
C TRP A 38 -2.75 9.94 -15.53
N ASP A 39 -1.51 9.56 -15.25
CA ASP A 39 -0.56 9.05 -16.22
C ASP A 39 -0.46 7.53 -16.11
N PHE A 40 -0.49 6.83 -17.24
CA PHE A 40 -0.29 5.38 -17.32
C PHE A 40 1.20 5.06 -17.50
N TYR A 41 1.71 4.08 -16.76
CA TYR A 41 3.15 3.80 -16.71
C TYR A 41 3.75 3.31 -18.04
N GLY A 42 3.06 2.44 -18.79
CA GLY A 42 3.46 2.03 -20.14
C GLY A 42 4.79 1.25 -20.23
N SER A 43 5.14 0.45 -19.22
CA SER A 43 6.34 -0.38 -19.19
C SER A 43 6.15 -1.63 -18.32
N TRP A 44 7.02 -2.62 -18.49
CA TRP A 44 7.12 -3.75 -17.58
C TRP A 44 7.52 -3.31 -16.16
N ASP A 45 7.16 -4.13 -15.18
CA ASP A 45 7.47 -3.87 -13.77
C ASP A 45 8.96 -4.09 -13.45
N ASN A 46 9.72 -3.03 -13.62
CA ASN A 46 11.12 -2.92 -13.26
C ASN A 46 11.34 -2.32 -11.86
N LEU A 47 10.27 -2.13 -11.09
CA LEU A 47 10.30 -1.44 -9.80
C LEU A 47 10.30 -2.46 -8.66
N THR A 48 9.38 -3.41 -8.70
CA THR A 48 9.30 -4.51 -7.71
C THR A 48 9.58 -5.87 -8.35
N GLY A 49 9.97 -5.88 -9.62
CA GLY A 49 10.35 -7.08 -10.36
C GLY A 49 9.18 -8.02 -10.63
N GLY A 50 7.95 -7.52 -10.60
CA GLY A 50 6.76 -8.30 -10.86
C GLY A 50 6.64 -8.82 -12.29
N ASP A 51 5.75 -9.79 -12.46
CA ASP A 51 5.52 -10.49 -13.73
C ASP A 51 4.39 -9.87 -14.55
N VAL A 52 4.42 -8.53 -14.62
CA VAL A 52 3.46 -7.74 -15.38
C VAL A 52 4.08 -6.82 -16.42
N ASN A 53 3.32 -6.58 -17.49
CA ASN A 53 3.48 -5.41 -18.35
C ASN A 53 2.39 -4.40 -17.98
N TRP A 54 2.77 -3.26 -17.38
CA TRP A 54 1.82 -2.17 -17.19
C TRP A 54 1.62 -1.44 -18.51
N LEU A 55 0.38 -1.48 -19.00
CA LEU A 55 0.05 -0.97 -20.31
C LEU A 55 0.09 0.56 -20.40
N SER A 56 0.26 1.05 -21.64
CA SER A 56 -0.02 2.45 -21.98
C SER A 56 -1.52 2.73 -21.83
N GLU A 57 -1.91 4.01 -21.74
CA GLU A 57 -3.32 4.40 -21.66
C GLU A 57 -4.14 3.82 -22.83
N SER A 58 -3.68 3.99 -24.07
CA SER A 58 -4.39 3.48 -25.25
C SER A 58 -4.52 1.96 -25.25
N ASP A 59 -3.49 1.24 -24.81
CA ASP A 59 -3.53 -0.22 -24.75
C ASP A 59 -4.42 -0.71 -23.61
N ALA A 60 -4.38 -0.05 -22.44
CA ALA A 60 -5.22 -0.38 -21.29
C ALA A 60 -6.71 -0.21 -21.63
N PHE A 61 -7.10 0.88 -22.30
CA PHE A 61 -8.48 1.08 -22.73
C PHE A 61 -8.88 0.09 -23.84
N SER A 62 -8.04 -0.10 -24.86
CA SER A 62 -8.38 -0.98 -26.00
C SER A 62 -8.48 -2.46 -25.60
N GLN A 63 -7.71 -2.89 -24.60
CA GLN A 63 -7.76 -4.25 -24.05
C GLN A 63 -8.78 -4.39 -22.91
N GLY A 64 -9.48 -3.32 -22.52
CA GLY A 64 -10.48 -3.36 -21.46
C GLY A 64 -9.89 -3.58 -20.06
N LEU A 65 -8.62 -3.21 -19.84
CA LEU A 65 -7.96 -3.26 -18.54
C LEU A 65 -8.14 -1.97 -17.73
N ALA A 66 -8.52 -0.88 -18.39
CA ALA A 66 -8.99 0.35 -17.78
C ALA A 66 -10.28 0.81 -18.46
N TYR A 67 -11.34 1.10 -17.70
CA TYR A 67 -12.60 1.64 -18.23
C TYR A 67 -13.48 2.17 -17.09
N VAL A 68 -14.58 2.86 -17.45
CA VAL A 68 -15.63 3.24 -16.49
C VAL A 68 -16.85 2.35 -16.74
N ASN A 69 -17.31 1.66 -15.70
CA ASN A 69 -18.43 0.73 -15.80
C ASN A 69 -19.79 1.44 -15.85
N SER A 70 -20.88 0.69 -16.03
CA SER A 70 -22.24 1.25 -16.12
C SER A 70 -22.74 1.88 -14.81
N ALA A 71 -22.09 1.60 -13.68
CA ALA A 71 -22.36 2.23 -12.39
C ALA A 71 -21.55 3.53 -12.19
N ASN A 72 -20.81 3.97 -13.22
CA ASN A 72 -19.95 5.14 -13.20
C ASN A 72 -18.73 4.99 -12.25
N ASN A 73 -18.31 3.75 -12.00
CA ASN A 73 -17.11 3.43 -11.24
C ASN A 73 -15.94 3.15 -12.19
N ALA A 74 -14.75 3.59 -11.82
CA ALA A 74 -13.53 3.29 -12.56
C ALA A 74 -13.08 1.85 -12.27
N ILE A 75 -12.70 1.12 -13.32
CA ILE A 75 -12.17 -0.23 -13.26
C ILE A 75 -10.71 -0.20 -13.72
N LEU A 76 -9.84 -0.79 -12.92
CA LEU A 76 -8.45 -1.11 -13.25
C LEU A 76 -8.24 -2.60 -12.99
N LYS A 77 -7.77 -3.38 -13.98
CA LYS A 77 -7.68 -4.83 -13.83
C LYS A 77 -6.49 -5.47 -14.53
N VAL A 78 -6.13 -6.66 -14.04
CA VAL A 78 -5.21 -7.58 -14.72
C VAL A 78 -5.93 -8.24 -15.90
N ASP A 79 -5.19 -8.56 -16.97
CA ASP A 79 -5.73 -9.35 -18.09
C ASP A 79 -6.15 -10.74 -17.63
N ASN A 80 -7.46 -10.94 -17.60
CA ASN A 80 -8.10 -12.19 -17.19
C ASN A 80 -8.64 -13.03 -18.36
N THR A 81 -8.24 -12.70 -19.59
CA THR A 81 -8.83 -13.29 -20.81
C THR A 81 -7.81 -14.01 -21.69
N HIS A 82 -6.61 -13.45 -21.87
CA HIS A 82 -5.63 -14.04 -22.79
C HIS A 82 -4.73 -15.06 -22.10
N ASN A 83 -4.20 -15.94 -22.94
CA ASN A 83 -3.15 -16.87 -22.56
C ASN A 83 -1.78 -16.15 -22.57
N VAL A 84 -0.96 -16.38 -21.56
CA VAL A 84 0.41 -15.85 -21.48
C VAL A 84 1.40 -16.99 -21.71
N ASP A 85 2.29 -16.83 -22.69
CA ASP A 85 3.31 -17.82 -23.00
C ASP A 85 4.48 -17.78 -22.00
N TYR A 86 5.23 -18.88 -21.90
CA TYR A 86 6.45 -18.92 -21.10
C TYR A 86 7.46 -17.84 -21.55
N LEU A 87 8.10 -17.18 -20.59
CA LEU A 87 8.96 -15.98 -20.76
C LEU A 87 8.22 -14.69 -21.15
N GLN A 88 6.88 -14.69 -21.18
CA GLN A 88 6.07 -13.47 -21.30
C GLN A 88 5.48 -13.07 -19.94
N LYS A 89 5.06 -11.80 -19.84
CA LYS A 89 4.43 -11.22 -18.65
C LYS A 89 2.96 -10.95 -18.92
N ARG A 90 2.14 -10.92 -17.87
CA ARG A 90 0.70 -10.64 -17.99
C ARG A 90 0.45 -9.15 -18.03
N ASN A 91 -0.49 -8.71 -18.86
CA ASN A 91 -0.83 -7.29 -18.93
C ASN A 91 -1.61 -6.86 -17.67
N SER A 92 -1.27 -5.68 -17.17
CA SER A 92 -1.92 -5.04 -16.02
C SER A 92 -1.84 -3.51 -16.19
N VAL A 93 -2.19 -2.77 -15.15
CA VAL A 93 -2.23 -1.30 -15.13
C VAL A 93 -1.55 -0.74 -13.89
N ARG A 94 -0.83 0.35 -14.10
CA ARG A 94 -0.29 1.24 -13.07
C ARG A 94 -0.55 2.66 -13.52
N ILE A 95 -1.25 3.42 -12.68
CA ILE A 95 -1.56 4.82 -12.92
C ILE A 95 -1.03 5.69 -11.78
N THR A 96 -0.61 6.90 -12.10
CA THR A 96 -0.10 7.89 -11.14
C THR A 96 -0.76 9.23 -11.39
N THR A 97 -1.21 9.94 -10.34
CA THR A 97 -1.85 11.25 -10.54
C THR A 97 -0.86 12.24 -11.15
N LYS A 98 -1.33 13.05 -12.09
CA LYS A 98 -0.56 14.18 -12.65
C LYS A 98 -0.25 15.24 -11.59
N ASP A 99 -1.14 15.36 -10.62
CA ASP A 99 -1.02 16.25 -9.48
C ASP A 99 -0.27 15.61 -8.32
N SER A 100 0.51 16.42 -7.61
CA SER A 100 1.13 16.08 -6.33
C SER A 100 0.49 16.87 -5.17
N TYR A 101 0.46 16.24 -3.99
CA TYR A 101 -0.24 16.71 -2.80
C TYR A 101 0.73 16.90 -1.64
N ALA A 102 0.83 18.13 -1.14
CA ALA A 102 1.73 18.49 -0.05
C ALA A 102 1.18 18.11 1.33
N VAL A 103 2.01 18.26 2.36
CA VAL A 103 1.56 18.19 3.76
C VAL A 103 0.42 19.19 4.00
N GLY A 104 -0.60 18.76 4.74
CA GLY A 104 -1.89 19.46 4.88
C GLY A 104 -2.97 18.92 3.94
N SER A 105 -2.78 17.71 3.40
CA SER A 105 -3.72 17.04 2.51
C SER A 105 -4.49 15.91 3.20
N LEU A 106 -5.68 15.64 2.68
CA LEU A 106 -6.50 14.47 3.04
C LEU A 106 -6.92 13.78 1.75
N TRP A 107 -6.68 12.48 1.66
CA TRP A 107 -7.08 11.65 0.52
C TRP A 107 -8.13 10.65 0.98
N ILE A 108 -9.17 10.46 0.17
CA ILE A 108 -10.25 9.51 0.44
C ILE A 108 -10.49 8.70 -0.83
N ILE A 109 -10.46 7.38 -0.70
CA ILE A 109 -10.80 6.46 -1.78
C ILE A 109 -11.99 5.60 -1.36
N ASP A 110 -13.05 5.61 -2.18
CA ASP A 110 -14.23 4.76 -2.02
C ASP A 110 -14.16 3.63 -3.04
N LEU A 111 -14.18 2.40 -2.56
CA LEU A 111 -13.99 1.19 -3.34
C LEU A 111 -15.16 0.22 -3.15
N ARG A 112 -15.52 -0.46 -4.23
CA ARG A 112 -16.44 -1.62 -4.24
C ARG A 112 -15.68 -2.94 -4.28
N HIS A 113 -14.49 -2.93 -4.87
CA HIS A 113 -13.64 -4.10 -5.00
C HIS A 113 -12.15 -3.70 -4.93
N ILE A 114 -11.35 -4.49 -4.23
CA ILE A 114 -9.88 -4.43 -4.23
C ILE A 114 -9.39 -5.76 -4.83
N PRO A 115 -8.39 -5.75 -5.73
CA PRO A 115 -7.87 -6.98 -6.33
C PRO A 115 -7.43 -7.99 -5.27
N PHE A 116 -7.65 -9.28 -5.50
CA PHE A 116 -7.03 -10.33 -4.68
C PHE A 116 -6.87 -11.61 -5.50
N GLY A 117 -6.09 -12.55 -4.98
CA GLY A 117 -5.84 -13.84 -5.63
C GLY A 117 -4.39 -14.25 -5.52
N CYS A 118 -4.10 -15.51 -5.79
CA CYS A 118 -2.71 -15.98 -5.84
C CYS A 118 -1.89 -15.20 -6.87
N SER A 119 -0.65 -14.87 -6.50
CA SER A 119 0.27 -13.94 -7.17
C SER A 119 -0.11 -12.45 -7.12
N VAL A 120 -1.35 -12.07 -6.82
CA VAL A 120 -1.83 -10.70 -6.94
C VAL A 120 -1.24 -9.81 -5.84
N TRP A 121 -0.69 -8.66 -6.23
CA TRP A 121 -0.17 -7.63 -5.34
C TRP A 121 -0.74 -6.28 -5.79
N PRO A 122 -1.89 -5.86 -5.25
CA PRO A 122 -2.45 -4.55 -5.52
C PRO A 122 -1.95 -3.51 -4.53
N ALA A 123 -1.88 -2.26 -4.98
CA ALA A 123 -1.55 -1.14 -4.12
C ALA A 123 -2.37 0.12 -4.46
N PHE A 124 -2.86 0.79 -3.41
CA PHE A 124 -3.18 2.22 -3.43
C PHE A 124 -2.24 2.90 -2.45
N TRP A 125 -1.36 3.75 -2.96
CA TRP A 125 -0.23 4.28 -2.22
C TRP A 125 0.18 5.63 -2.77
N THR A 126 1.16 6.25 -2.14
CA THR A 126 1.69 7.54 -2.56
C THR A 126 3.20 7.55 -2.49
N LYS A 127 3.85 8.34 -3.35
CA LYS A 127 5.29 8.57 -3.25
C LYS A 127 5.68 10.00 -3.59
N GLY A 128 6.83 10.41 -3.05
CA GLY A 128 7.53 11.61 -3.50
C GLY A 128 8.30 11.40 -4.82
N PRO A 129 8.92 12.47 -5.35
CA PRO A 129 9.61 12.41 -6.64
C PRO A 129 10.79 11.41 -6.68
N VAL A 130 11.54 11.30 -5.59
CA VAL A 130 12.69 10.39 -5.45
C VAL A 130 12.41 9.40 -4.32
N TRP A 131 12.40 8.12 -4.63
CA TRP A 131 12.20 7.06 -3.65
C TRP A 131 13.55 6.45 -3.22
N PRO A 132 13.77 6.19 -1.91
CA PRO A 132 12.88 6.47 -0.77
C PRO A 132 13.11 7.86 -0.13
N GLU A 133 13.97 8.71 -0.70
CA GLU A 133 14.40 9.99 -0.11
C GLU A 133 13.27 11.01 0.11
N ASN A 134 12.14 10.84 -0.57
CA ASN A 134 10.99 11.73 -0.48
C ASN A 134 9.73 11.06 0.08
N GLY A 135 9.92 9.88 0.68
CA GLY A 135 8.88 9.14 1.37
C GLY A 135 7.93 8.40 0.44
N GLU A 136 7.32 7.38 1.00
CA GLU A 136 6.24 6.60 0.43
C GLU A 136 5.24 6.20 1.54
N ILE A 137 3.96 6.20 1.19
CA ILE A 137 2.84 5.93 2.09
C ILE A 137 1.96 4.86 1.45
N ASP A 138 1.99 3.65 2.00
CA ASP A 138 1.19 2.53 1.53
C ASP A 138 -0.11 2.47 2.32
N ILE A 139 -1.21 2.78 1.64
CA ILE A 139 -2.53 2.97 2.26
C ILE A 139 -3.30 1.65 2.18
N ILE A 140 -3.37 1.07 0.98
CA ILE A 140 -3.90 -0.25 0.72
C ILE A 140 -2.77 -1.04 0.08
N GLU A 141 -2.24 -2.04 0.77
CA GLU A 141 -1.25 -2.95 0.23
C GLU A 141 -1.37 -4.33 0.89
N ALA A 142 -1.42 -5.35 0.04
CA ALA A 142 -1.50 -6.73 0.46
C ALA A 142 -0.99 -7.62 -0.68
N ILE A 143 -0.78 -8.89 -0.39
CA ILE A 143 -0.37 -9.87 -1.39
C ILE A 143 -1.19 -11.15 -1.29
N ASN A 144 -1.27 -11.86 -2.41
CA ASN A 144 -1.86 -13.18 -2.49
C ASN A 144 -3.29 -13.22 -1.90
N LEU A 145 -3.49 -14.05 -0.88
CA LEU A 145 -4.75 -14.21 -0.15
C LEU A 145 -4.61 -13.75 1.31
N MET A 146 -3.81 -12.70 1.56
CA MET A 146 -3.78 -12.06 2.88
C MET A 146 -5.22 -11.71 3.33
N PRO A 147 -5.59 -11.95 4.58
CA PRO A 147 -6.98 -11.76 5.02
C PRO A 147 -7.32 -10.30 5.31
N ASN A 148 -6.31 -9.47 5.61
CA ASN A 148 -6.46 -8.07 6.00
C ASN A 148 -5.38 -7.23 5.33
N ASN A 149 -5.64 -5.93 5.21
CA ASN A 149 -4.71 -4.95 4.67
C ASN A 149 -3.47 -4.75 5.57
N GLN A 150 -2.35 -4.34 4.98
CA GLN A 150 -1.17 -3.85 5.68
C GLN A 150 -0.86 -2.42 5.20
N MET A 151 -0.69 -1.49 6.15
CA MET A 151 -0.24 -0.13 5.88
C MET A 151 1.25 -0.01 6.20
N ALA A 152 1.96 0.85 5.47
CA ALA A 152 3.39 1.07 5.68
C ALA A 152 3.81 2.50 5.38
N LEU A 153 4.94 2.91 5.96
CA LEU A 153 5.72 4.05 5.48
C LEU A 153 7.14 3.60 5.13
N HIS A 154 7.67 4.13 4.03
CA HIS A 154 9.06 3.95 3.64
C HIS A 154 9.79 5.29 3.61
N THR A 155 10.97 5.34 4.23
CA THR A 155 11.78 6.55 4.39
C THR A 155 13.27 6.20 4.43
N THR A 156 14.14 7.21 4.38
CA THR A 156 15.53 7.07 4.84
C THR A 156 15.62 6.91 6.36
N SER A 157 16.74 6.39 6.88
CA SER A 157 16.95 6.19 8.33
C SER A 157 16.64 7.42 9.19
N GLY A 158 15.98 7.19 10.34
CA GLY A 158 15.65 8.21 11.34
C GLY A 158 14.17 8.48 11.56
N CYS A 159 13.29 7.81 10.81
CA CYS A 159 11.84 7.80 11.01
C CYS A 159 11.44 6.47 11.65
N MET A 160 10.80 6.53 12.83
CA MET A 160 10.34 5.36 13.56
C MET A 160 8.85 5.47 13.83
N HIS A 161 8.12 4.37 13.68
CA HIS A 161 6.77 4.23 14.17
C HIS A 161 6.77 3.81 15.65
N THR A 162 5.91 4.46 16.43
CA THR A 162 5.62 4.11 17.82
C THR A 162 4.12 3.92 17.96
N THR A 163 3.66 2.81 18.53
CA THR A 163 2.22 2.51 18.66
C THR A 163 1.55 3.46 19.65
N PRO A 164 0.70 4.40 19.22
CA PRO A 164 -0.01 5.27 20.14
C PRO A 164 -1.28 4.58 20.68
N PRO A 165 -1.77 4.97 21.88
CA PRO A 165 -2.93 4.29 22.50
C PRO A 165 -4.24 4.34 21.70
N ASN A 166 -4.37 5.28 20.76
CA ASN A 166 -5.56 5.47 19.94
C ASN A 166 -5.48 4.78 18.57
N GLN A 167 -4.40 4.05 18.27
CA GLN A 167 -4.32 3.24 17.06
C GLN A 167 -5.13 1.96 17.21
N MET A 168 -5.91 1.59 16.18
CA MET A 168 -6.69 0.36 16.17
C MET A 168 -5.93 -0.85 15.62
N GLY A 169 -5.03 -0.65 14.66
CA GLY A 169 -4.23 -1.69 14.04
C GLY A 169 -3.03 -2.12 14.88
N GLN A 170 -2.41 -3.24 14.47
CA GLN A 170 -1.25 -3.82 15.15
C GLN A 170 0.05 -3.37 14.48
N THR A 171 0.95 -2.73 15.22
CA THR A 171 2.32 -2.49 14.76
C THR A 171 3.08 -3.81 14.57
N LEU A 172 3.70 -3.99 13.40
CA LEU A 172 4.46 -5.19 13.03
C LEU A 172 5.96 -4.89 12.89
N GLU A 173 6.31 -3.79 12.21
CA GLU A 173 7.68 -3.29 12.07
C GLU A 173 7.73 -1.80 12.45
N PRO A 174 8.54 -1.39 13.43
CA PRO A 174 8.63 0.02 13.81
C PRO A 174 9.61 0.86 12.97
N ASP A 175 10.62 0.30 12.29
CA ASP A 175 11.63 1.10 11.57
C ASP A 175 11.22 1.37 10.12
N CYS A 176 10.96 2.64 9.79
CA CYS A 176 10.47 3.03 8.46
C CYS A 176 11.57 3.02 7.38
N SER A 177 12.81 2.70 7.75
CA SER A 177 13.94 2.54 6.82
C SER A 177 14.32 1.08 6.55
N HIS A 178 13.66 0.14 7.22
CA HIS A 178 13.77 -1.27 6.87
C HIS A 178 13.14 -1.56 5.51
N PRO A 179 13.52 -2.66 4.82
CA PRO A 179 12.98 -2.98 3.51
C PRO A 179 11.46 -3.08 3.44
N ALA A 180 10.81 -3.52 4.53
CA ALA A 180 9.35 -3.62 4.62
C ALA A 180 8.67 -2.28 4.98
N GLY A 181 9.44 -1.23 5.28
CA GLY A 181 8.92 -0.03 5.90
C GLY A 181 8.41 -0.29 7.32
N CYS A 182 7.89 0.74 7.97
CA CYS A 182 7.28 0.58 9.28
C CYS A 182 5.80 0.24 9.11
N THR A 183 5.45 -0.99 9.45
CA THR A 183 4.17 -1.59 9.07
C THR A 183 3.18 -1.64 10.22
N VAL A 184 1.90 -1.42 9.88
CA VAL A 184 0.75 -1.62 10.74
C VAL A 184 -0.22 -2.56 10.03
N GLY A 185 -0.50 -3.72 10.63
CA GLY A 185 -1.53 -4.65 10.15
C GLY A 185 -2.93 -4.21 10.59
N GLU A 186 -3.88 -4.22 9.66
CA GLU A 186 -5.28 -3.94 9.96
C GLU A 186 -5.91 -5.11 10.75
N LEU A 187 -6.69 -4.76 11.77
CA LEU A 187 -7.40 -5.72 12.62
C LEU A 187 -8.93 -5.67 12.40
N GLN A 188 -9.45 -4.59 11.83
CA GLN A 188 -10.84 -4.53 11.42
C GLN A 188 -11.11 -5.58 10.33
N PRO A 189 -12.22 -6.33 10.46
CA PRO A 189 -12.57 -7.36 9.49
C PRO A 189 -12.90 -6.73 8.13
N ASN A 190 -12.76 -7.54 7.07
CA ASN A 190 -13.17 -7.16 5.71
C ASN A 190 -12.41 -5.94 5.14
N SER A 191 -11.17 -5.72 5.60
CA SER A 191 -10.30 -4.65 5.09
C SER A 191 -9.65 -4.95 3.75
N PHE A 192 -9.65 -6.21 3.33
CA PHE A 192 -9.10 -6.66 2.05
C PHE A 192 -9.79 -7.95 1.57
N GLY A 193 -9.54 -8.33 0.33
CA GLY A 193 -9.88 -9.66 -0.21
C GLY A 193 -11.38 -9.88 -0.40
N PRO A 194 -11.83 -11.16 -0.43
CA PRO A 194 -13.23 -11.50 -0.64
C PRO A 194 -14.18 -10.81 0.35
N GLY A 195 -13.80 -10.73 1.63
CA GLY A 195 -14.64 -10.10 2.67
C GLY A 195 -14.91 -8.63 2.39
N PHE A 196 -13.93 -7.89 1.85
CA PHE A 196 -14.15 -6.50 1.42
C PHE A 196 -15.21 -6.42 0.33
N ALA A 197 -15.09 -7.23 -0.72
CA ALA A 197 -16.04 -7.25 -1.84
C ALA A 197 -17.45 -7.68 -1.42
N GLU A 198 -17.56 -8.75 -0.61
CA GLU A 198 -18.83 -9.30 -0.10
C GLU A 198 -19.60 -8.29 0.76
N MET A 199 -18.90 -7.41 1.48
CA MET A 199 -19.50 -6.34 2.26
C MET A 199 -19.90 -5.10 1.42
N GLY A 200 -19.77 -5.15 0.10
CA GLY A 200 -20.04 -4.02 -0.79
C GLY A 200 -18.94 -2.96 -0.78
N GLY A 201 -17.73 -3.37 -0.40
CA GLY A 201 -16.52 -2.59 -0.31
C GLY A 201 -16.37 -1.77 0.96
N GLY A 202 -15.77 -0.60 0.84
CA GLY A 202 -15.42 0.24 1.98
C GLY A 202 -14.71 1.52 1.54
N VAL A 203 -14.31 2.32 2.54
CA VAL A 203 -13.62 3.58 2.33
C VAL A 203 -12.32 3.58 3.11
N TRP A 204 -11.26 4.04 2.46
CA TRP A 204 -9.99 4.36 3.09
C TRP A 204 -9.79 5.88 3.07
N ALA A 205 -9.29 6.43 4.17
CA ALA A 205 -8.89 7.83 4.25
C ALA A 205 -7.48 7.95 4.81
N THR A 206 -6.71 8.91 4.30
CA THR A 206 -5.35 9.19 4.73
C THR A 206 -5.16 10.68 4.93
N GLN A 207 -4.90 11.07 6.18
CA GLN A 207 -4.51 12.44 6.52
C GLN A 207 -2.99 12.54 6.49
N PHE A 208 -2.46 13.40 5.63
CA PHE A 208 -1.04 13.71 5.51
C PHE A 208 -0.77 15.09 6.13
N ASP A 209 -0.48 15.12 7.44
CA ASP A 209 -0.40 16.35 8.24
C ASP A 209 0.99 16.54 8.86
N VAL A 210 1.30 17.78 9.27
CA VAL A 210 2.55 18.09 9.99
C VAL A 210 2.66 17.33 11.31
N GLN A 211 1.54 16.93 11.93
CA GLN A 211 1.53 16.16 13.17
C GLN A 211 1.68 14.66 12.97
N GLY A 212 1.54 14.15 11.75
CA GLY A 212 1.61 12.74 11.47
C GLY A 212 0.88 12.33 10.20
N ILE A 213 1.03 11.04 9.87
CA ILE A 213 0.22 10.38 8.86
C ILE A 213 -0.76 9.45 9.57
N PHE A 214 -2.04 9.62 9.27
CA PHE A 214 -3.11 8.85 9.90
C PHE A 214 -3.94 8.18 8.81
N ILE A 215 -4.18 6.88 8.96
CA ILE A 215 -4.90 6.08 7.97
C ILE A 215 -6.10 5.42 8.66
N TRP A 216 -7.26 5.53 8.04
CA TRP A 216 -8.51 4.92 8.48
C TRP A 216 -9.04 3.98 7.42
N PHE A 217 -9.68 2.91 7.90
CA PHE A 217 -10.54 2.05 7.12
C PHE A 217 -11.92 1.99 7.77
N TRP A 218 -12.95 2.01 6.93
CA TRP A 218 -14.32 1.65 7.30
C TRP A 218 -14.89 0.69 6.27
N SER A 219 -15.42 -0.44 6.74
CA SER A 219 -16.28 -1.28 5.91
C SER A 219 -17.53 -0.50 5.50
N ARG A 220 -18.19 -0.88 4.39
CA ARG A 220 -19.28 -0.10 3.78
C ARG A 220 -20.36 0.39 4.74
N LEU A 221 -20.73 -0.40 5.75
CA LEU A 221 -21.78 -0.07 6.71
C LEU A 221 -21.33 0.90 7.81
N ASP A 222 -20.02 1.05 8.00
CA ASP A 222 -19.40 1.83 9.08
C ASP A 222 -18.82 3.17 8.59
N VAL A 223 -19.03 3.50 7.30
CA VAL A 223 -18.52 4.75 6.71
C VAL A 223 -19.13 5.97 7.44
N PRO A 224 -18.31 6.92 7.92
CA PRO A 224 -18.78 8.09 8.65
C PRO A 224 -19.79 8.95 7.87
N PRO A 225 -20.78 9.57 8.56
CA PRO A 225 -21.74 10.47 7.93
C PRO A 225 -21.12 11.62 7.13
N SER A 226 -19.99 12.18 7.59
CA SER A 226 -19.25 13.22 6.87
C SER A 226 -18.79 12.77 5.47
N ILE A 227 -18.35 11.52 5.32
CA ILE A 227 -17.95 10.92 4.04
C ILE A 227 -19.18 10.56 3.22
N LEU A 228 -20.19 9.91 3.83
CA LEU A 228 -21.42 9.49 3.13
C LEU A 228 -22.19 10.67 2.50
N SER A 229 -22.12 11.84 3.13
CA SER A 229 -22.75 13.07 2.65
C SER A 229 -21.86 13.92 1.74
N SER A 230 -20.62 13.51 1.51
CA SER A 230 -19.65 14.28 0.71
C SER A 230 -19.98 14.23 -0.79
N THR A 231 -19.81 15.37 -1.45
CA THR A 231 -19.99 15.55 -2.90
C THR A 231 -18.68 16.00 -3.56
N PRO A 232 -18.58 15.97 -4.91
CA PRO A 232 -17.46 16.53 -5.67
C PRO A 232 -17.27 18.06 -5.54
N THR A 233 -17.89 18.71 -4.55
CA THR A 233 -17.74 20.14 -4.27
C THR A 233 -17.77 20.47 -2.78
N SER A 234 -17.99 19.49 -1.90
CA SER A 234 -18.13 19.73 -0.46
C SER A 234 -16.77 19.70 0.22
N ALA A 235 -16.54 20.59 1.19
CA ALA A 235 -15.50 20.38 2.20
C ALA A 235 -15.83 19.17 3.08
N ILE A 236 -14.83 18.62 3.78
CA ILE A 236 -15.00 17.51 4.70
C ILE A 236 -14.45 17.79 6.09
N ASP A 237 -15.22 17.47 7.12
CA ASP A 237 -14.78 17.49 8.51
C ASP A 237 -14.38 16.06 8.92
N VAL A 238 -13.27 15.93 9.65
CA VAL A 238 -12.72 14.66 10.14
C VAL A 238 -13.18 14.32 11.56
N SER A 239 -14.02 15.17 12.17
CA SER A 239 -14.42 15.06 13.58
C SER A 239 -15.20 13.77 13.94
N ASP A 240 -15.81 13.11 12.95
CA ASP A 240 -16.55 11.85 13.10
C ASP A 240 -15.80 10.61 12.60
N PHE A 241 -14.52 10.73 12.19
CA PHE A 241 -13.72 9.60 11.69
C PHE A 241 -13.37 8.59 12.79
N GLY A 242 -13.30 9.05 14.04
CA GLY A 242 -12.89 8.21 15.18
C GLY A 242 -11.39 7.86 15.15
N PRO A 243 -10.97 6.84 15.92
CA PRO A 243 -9.57 6.43 15.99
C PRO A 243 -9.07 5.83 14.66
N PRO A 244 -7.83 6.13 14.24
CA PRO A 244 -7.26 5.58 13.01
C PRO A 244 -6.81 4.12 13.15
N SER A 245 -6.80 3.43 12.01
CA SER A 245 -6.19 2.11 11.85
C SER A 245 -4.68 2.16 12.05
N ALA A 246 -4.00 3.16 11.46
CA ALA A 246 -2.58 3.42 11.64
C ALA A 246 -2.32 4.90 11.99
N SER A 247 -1.40 5.15 12.93
CA SER A 247 -1.12 6.49 13.44
C SER A 247 0.39 6.71 13.56
N TYR A 248 0.98 7.28 12.52
CA TYR A 248 2.41 7.58 12.43
C TYR A 248 2.68 9.00 12.93
N LEU A 249 3.06 9.13 14.20
CA LEU A 249 3.20 10.43 14.86
C LEU A 249 4.49 11.16 14.49
N ALA A 250 4.40 12.48 14.31
CA ALA A 250 5.54 13.33 14.01
C ALA A 250 6.62 13.37 15.11
N THR A 251 6.28 12.94 16.33
CA THR A 251 7.19 12.89 17.48
C THR A 251 8.33 11.88 17.32
N SER A 252 8.11 10.84 16.52
CA SER A 252 9.09 9.76 16.25
C SER A 252 9.45 9.66 14.77
N CYS A 253 8.76 10.41 13.89
CA CYS A 253 9.07 10.54 12.49
C CYS A 253 8.73 11.95 11.98
N ASN A 254 9.72 12.82 11.77
CA ASN A 254 9.45 14.19 11.30
C ASN A 254 8.89 14.19 9.86
N ILE A 255 7.58 14.36 9.72
CA ILE A 255 6.88 14.25 8.42
C ILE A 255 7.46 15.20 7.38
N THR A 256 7.69 16.47 7.74
CA THR A 256 8.22 17.48 6.80
C THR A 256 9.68 17.27 6.39
N GLN A 257 10.41 16.41 7.10
CA GLN A 257 11.77 16.02 6.76
C GLN A 257 11.80 14.84 5.79
N PHE A 258 10.93 13.85 5.99
CA PHE A 258 10.97 12.59 5.25
C PHE A 258 10.02 12.55 4.04
N PHE A 259 8.97 13.37 4.04
CA PHE A 259 7.94 13.36 3.01
C PHE A 259 7.84 14.73 2.33
N THR A 260 7.90 14.72 1.00
CA THR A 260 7.63 15.89 0.15
C THR A 260 6.23 15.79 -0.46
N PRO A 261 5.76 16.67 -1.37
CA PRO A 261 4.50 16.44 -2.07
C PRO A 261 4.44 15.06 -2.73
N GLN A 262 3.33 14.35 -2.53
CA GLN A 262 3.15 12.96 -2.96
C GLN A 262 2.21 12.87 -4.16
N ASN A 263 2.52 12.02 -5.14
CA ASN A 263 1.55 11.59 -6.16
C ASN A 263 0.80 10.35 -5.65
N LEU A 264 -0.50 10.25 -5.95
CA LEU A 264 -1.27 9.04 -5.65
C LEU A 264 -1.05 8.01 -6.76
N ILE A 265 -0.97 6.74 -6.40
CA ILE A 265 -0.67 5.64 -7.31
C ILE A 265 -1.67 4.50 -7.06
N LEU A 266 -2.19 3.96 -8.15
CA LEU A 266 -2.94 2.70 -8.18
C LEU A 266 -2.22 1.74 -9.11
N ASP A 267 -1.90 0.54 -8.64
CA ASP A 267 -1.37 -0.50 -9.49
C ASP A 267 -1.74 -1.90 -9.02
N ILE A 268 -1.58 -2.85 -9.95
CA ILE A 268 -1.65 -4.28 -9.67
C ILE A 268 -0.42 -4.90 -10.30
N THR A 269 0.53 -5.35 -9.49
CA THR A 269 1.61 -6.23 -9.93
C THR A 269 1.30 -7.69 -9.59
N LEU A 270 2.13 -8.59 -10.10
CA LEU A 270 2.01 -10.03 -9.88
C LEU A 270 3.36 -10.61 -9.46
N CYS A 271 3.35 -11.53 -8.50
CA CYS A 271 4.55 -12.16 -7.94
C CYS A 271 5.56 -11.11 -7.41
N GLY A 272 6.69 -10.94 -8.09
CA GLY A 272 7.72 -9.98 -7.70
C GLY A 272 8.38 -10.29 -6.36
N ILE A 273 9.06 -9.28 -5.82
CA ILE A 273 9.88 -9.40 -4.60
C ILE A 273 9.09 -9.61 -3.31
N TRP A 274 7.76 -9.58 -3.35
CA TRP A 274 6.93 -9.82 -2.16
C TRP A 274 5.90 -10.91 -2.37
N ALA A 275 4.96 -10.76 -3.31
CA ALA A 275 3.92 -11.77 -3.53
C ALA A 275 4.45 -13.08 -4.12
N GLY A 276 5.59 -13.03 -4.82
CA GLY A 276 6.18 -14.17 -5.53
C GLY A 276 7.18 -15.00 -4.73
N LEU A 277 7.55 -14.55 -3.54
CA LEU A 277 8.51 -15.27 -2.70
C LEU A 277 7.90 -16.57 -2.17
N PRO A 278 8.64 -17.70 -2.15
CA PRO A 278 8.12 -18.97 -1.64
C PRO A 278 7.51 -18.86 -0.22
N GLU A 279 8.12 -18.08 0.67
CA GLU A 279 7.69 -17.90 2.06
C GLU A 279 6.34 -17.17 2.22
N THR A 280 5.94 -16.36 1.24
CA THR A 280 4.68 -15.60 1.27
C THR A 280 3.63 -16.18 0.32
N TRP A 281 4.06 -16.82 -0.76
CA TRP A 281 3.19 -17.43 -1.75
C TRP A 281 2.74 -18.84 -1.34
N LEU A 282 3.67 -19.74 -0.98
CA LEU A 282 3.35 -21.14 -0.70
C LEU A 282 2.31 -21.35 0.41
N PRO A 283 2.30 -20.58 1.52
CA PRO A 283 1.35 -20.82 2.59
C PRO A 283 -0.13 -20.72 2.17
N SER A 284 -0.46 -19.81 1.24
CA SER A 284 -1.83 -19.60 0.76
C SER A 284 -2.08 -20.11 -0.65
N CYS A 285 -1.03 -20.25 -1.46
CA CYS A 285 -1.13 -20.52 -2.90
C CYS A 285 -0.33 -21.76 -3.35
N GLY A 286 0.34 -22.45 -2.42
CA GLY A 286 1.00 -23.71 -2.72
C GLY A 286 0.03 -24.75 -3.26
N GLY A 287 0.46 -25.49 -4.28
CA GLY A 287 -0.36 -26.51 -4.93
C GLY A 287 -1.43 -26.00 -5.90
N GLN A 288 -1.48 -24.70 -6.19
CA GLN A 288 -2.28 -24.15 -7.30
C GLN A 288 -1.81 -24.69 -8.66
N GLY A 289 -0.51 -24.96 -8.79
CA GLY A 289 0.07 -25.56 -9.98
C GLY A 289 1.13 -26.62 -9.67
N PRO A 290 1.73 -27.20 -10.72
CA PRO A 290 2.64 -28.33 -10.59
C PRO A 290 4.05 -27.95 -10.15
N THR A 291 4.43 -26.67 -10.22
CA THR A 291 5.83 -26.25 -10.02
C THR A 291 6.12 -25.67 -8.63
N ASN A 292 5.09 -25.21 -7.93
CA ASN A 292 5.18 -24.40 -6.71
C ASN A 292 6.04 -23.14 -6.88
N ILE A 293 5.96 -22.53 -8.06
CA ILE A 293 6.65 -21.29 -8.40
C ILE A 293 5.59 -20.32 -8.91
N CYS A 294 5.44 -19.16 -8.25
CA CYS A 294 4.41 -18.16 -8.52
C CYS A 294 4.25 -17.85 -10.03
N TYR A 295 5.34 -17.55 -10.72
CA TYR A 295 5.29 -17.21 -12.15
C TYR A 295 4.74 -18.34 -13.03
N THR A 296 5.25 -19.57 -12.85
CA THR A 296 4.87 -20.70 -13.70
C THR A 296 3.51 -21.30 -13.35
N ASP A 297 3.04 -21.12 -12.12
CA ASP A 297 1.76 -21.67 -11.66
C ASP A 297 0.59 -20.69 -11.80
N ASP A 298 0.82 -19.37 -11.67
CA ASP A 298 -0.26 -18.36 -11.74
C ASP A 298 -0.21 -17.48 -12.99
N VAL A 299 0.99 -17.01 -13.39
CA VAL A 299 1.08 -15.89 -14.35
C VAL A 299 0.94 -16.36 -15.79
N ILE A 300 1.64 -17.45 -16.16
CA ILE A 300 1.55 -18.03 -17.51
C ILE A 300 0.27 -18.85 -17.68
N GLY A 301 -0.14 -19.10 -18.92
CA GLY A 301 -1.35 -19.84 -19.23
C GLY A 301 -2.61 -18.95 -19.25
N PRO A 302 -3.82 -19.54 -19.09
CA PRO A 302 -5.08 -18.82 -19.27
C PRO A 302 -5.32 -17.81 -18.14
N GLY A 303 -5.79 -16.61 -18.46
CA GLY A 303 -6.00 -15.55 -17.46
C GLY A 303 -7.18 -15.71 -16.51
N SER A 304 -7.97 -16.78 -16.59
CA SER A 304 -9.22 -16.91 -15.83
C SER A 304 -9.04 -16.93 -14.30
N ASN A 305 -7.83 -17.15 -13.80
CA ASN A 305 -7.48 -17.03 -12.38
C ASN A 305 -7.46 -15.56 -11.87
N TYR A 306 -7.47 -14.58 -12.77
CA TYR A 306 -7.44 -13.14 -12.45
C TYR A 306 -8.81 -12.45 -12.52
N ASN A 307 -9.91 -13.20 -12.40
CA ASN A 307 -11.26 -12.62 -12.43
C ASN A 307 -11.52 -11.66 -11.27
N ASP A 308 -10.91 -11.90 -10.11
CA ASP A 308 -11.00 -11.05 -8.92
C ASP A 308 -9.81 -10.07 -8.80
N ALA A 309 -8.95 -9.99 -9.82
CA ALA A 309 -7.79 -9.10 -9.83
C ALA A 309 -8.14 -7.73 -10.45
N PHE A 310 -9.09 -7.02 -9.84
CA PHE A 310 -9.51 -5.69 -10.27
C PHE A 310 -9.87 -4.75 -9.12
N PHE A 311 -9.57 -3.46 -9.31
CA PHE A 311 -10.17 -2.39 -8.52
C PHE A 311 -11.51 -2.00 -9.14
N GLU A 312 -12.51 -1.77 -8.30
CA GLU A 312 -13.70 -1.01 -8.67
C GLU A 312 -13.82 0.19 -7.75
N ILE A 313 -13.63 1.38 -8.31
CA ILE A 313 -13.42 2.63 -7.58
C ILE A 313 -14.60 3.55 -7.84
N SER A 314 -15.35 3.90 -6.79
CA SER A 314 -16.43 4.88 -6.89
C SER A 314 -15.85 6.29 -7.08
N TYR A 315 -14.83 6.65 -6.28
CA TYR A 315 -14.07 7.89 -6.44
C TYR A 315 -12.72 7.84 -5.68
N VAL A 316 -11.78 8.68 -6.10
CA VAL A 316 -10.70 9.20 -5.26
C VAL A 316 -10.92 10.70 -5.10
N ARG A 317 -10.86 11.23 -3.89
CA ARG A 317 -10.97 12.66 -3.61
C ARG A 317 -9.79 13.14 -2.79
N ALA A 318 -9.22 14.25 -3.19
CA ALA A 318 -8.16 14.93 -2.46
C ALA A 318 -8.67 16.27 -1.95
N TYR A 319 -8.30 16.59 -0.72
CA TYR A 319 -8.68 17.80 0.00
C TYR A 319 -7.46 18.47 0.65
N THR A 320 -7.57 19.74 1.05
CA THR A 320 -6.50 20.49 1.75
C THR A 320 -7.07 21.46 2.82
N THR A 321 -6.26 21.80 3.84
CA THR A 321 -6.61 22.78 4.89
C THR A 321 -6.30 24.25 4.54
N GLY A 322 -5.85 24.57 3.33
CA GLY A 322 -5.36 25.93 3.03
C GLY A 322 -5.20 26.34 1.57
N GLY A 323 -5.98 25.79 0.64
CA GLY A 323 -6.00 26.22 -0.76
C GLY A 323 -4.66 26.08 -1.51
N VAL A 324 -3.71 25.29 -0.99
CA VAL A 324 -2.53 24.91 -1.77
C VAL A 324 -3.03 24.05 -2.91
N VAL A 325 -3.15 24.67 -4.08
CA VAL A 325 -3.53 24.02 -5.33
C VAL A 325 -2.53 22.88 -5.56
N PRO A 326 -3.00 21.68 -5.95
CA PRO A 326 -2.11 20.60 -6.32
C PRO A 326 -1.09 21.11 -7.34
N THR A 327 0.18 20.79 -7.14
CA THR A 327 1.22 21.23 -8.07
C THR A 327 1.29 20.19 -9.17
N PRO A 328 1.08 20.57 -10.45
CA PRO A 328 1.29 19.64 -11.56
C PRO A 328 2.72 19.13 -11.50
N THR A 329 2.91 17.82 -11.52
CA THR A 329 4.24 17.24 -11.65
C THR A 329 4.83 17.71 -12.98
N ALA A 330 6.02 18.30 -12.96
CA ALA A 330 6.71 18.62 -14.21
C ALA A 330 6.87 17.31 -15.00
N ALA A 331 6.30 17.26 -16.22
CA ALA A 331 6.30 16.07 -17.05
C ALA A 331 7.70 15.44 -17.09
N ALA A 332 7.77 14.12 -16.88
CA ALA A 332 9.01 13.38 -17.04
C ALA A 332 9.60 13.71 -18.43
N THR A 333 10.81 14.26 -18.46
CA THR A 333 11.54 14.43 -19.71
C THR A 333 11.62 13.08 -20.39
N PRO A 334 11.16 12.95 -21.65
CA PRO A 334 11.28 11.69 -22.37
C PRO A 334 12.76 11.32 -22.41
N ILE A 335 13.09 10.11 -21.97
CA ILE A 335 14.40 9.53 -22.21
C ILE A 335 14.53 9.49 -23.74
N ALA A 336 15.40 10.34 -24.28
CA ALA A 336 15.64 10.39 -25.71
C ALA A 336 15.97 8.97 -26.18
N ALA A 337 15.22 8.48 -27.17
CA ALA A 337 15.48 7.20 -27.80
C ALA A 337 16.96 7.14 -28.19
N VAL A 338 17.70 6.20 -27.59
CA VAL A 338 19.08 5.94 -27.96
C VAL A 338 19.07 5.43 -29.39
N ASN A 339 19.57 6.26 -30.31
CA ASN A 339 19.77 5.90 -31.70
C ASN A 339 20.78 4.73 -31.76
N PRO A 340 20.45 3.57 -32.36
CA PRO A 340 21.32 2.39 -32.33
C PRO A 340 22.63 2.53 -33.14
N ASP A 341 22.87 3.67 -33.80
CA ASP A 341 23.96 3.85 -34.76
C ASP A 341 25.27 4.46 -34.22
N HIS A 342 25.45 4.59 -32.91
CA HIS A 342 26.72 5.08 -32.35
C HIS A 342 27.28 4.19 -31.23
N LEU A 343 27.81 3.03 -31.64
CA LEU A 343 28.79 2.26 -30.86
C LEU A 343 30.10 3.05 -30.76
N PHE A 344 30.30 3.78 -29.66
CA PHE A 344 31.63 4.27 -29.28
C PHE A 344 32.31 3.24 -28.37
N THR A 345 33.25 2.52 -28.95
CA THR A 345 34.20 1.65 -28.24
C THR A 345 35.12 2.51 -27.39
N THR A 346 34.87 2.59 -26.08
CA THR A 346 35.89 3.03 -25.12
C THR A 346 36.26 1.83 -24.26
N VAL A 347 37.33 1.14 -24.65
CA VAL A 347 37.98 0.12 -23.82
C VAL A 347 38.65 0.85 -22.66
N VAL A 348 38.06 0.76 -21.47
CA VAL A 348 38.76 1.09 -20.23
C VAL A 348 39.51 -0.16 -19.80
N THR A 349 40.82 -0.20 -20.08
CA THR A 349 41.73 -1.20 -19.52
C THR A 349 41.80 -1.03 -18.00
N ALA A 350 41.17 -1.93 -17.26
CA ALA A 350 41.37 -2.06 -15.82
C ALA A 350 42.70 -2.78 -15.54
N LYS A 351 43.55 -2.16 -14.72
CA LYS A 351 44.77 -2.75 -14.16
C LYS A 351 44.38 -3.78 -13.09
N PRO A 352 44.95 -5.01 -13.08
CA PRO A 352 44.62 -6.00 -12.06
C PRO A 352 45.21 -5.63 -10.70
N SER A 353 44.40 -5.75 -9.64
CA SER A 353 44.84 -5.72 -8.24
C SER A 353 45.31 -7.13 -7.81
N PRO A 354 46.27 -7.29 -6.87
CA PRO A 354 46.99 -8.55 -6.65
C PRO A 354 46.22 -9.69 -5.98
N ASP A 355 44.99 -9.46 -5.49
CA ASP A 355 44.27 -10.47 -4.72
C ASP A 355 42.98 -10.85 -5.47
N GLY A 356 43.02 -11.99 -6.17
CA GLY A 356 41.95 -12.51 -7.04
C GLY A 356 40.69 -12.97 -6.31
N ILE A 357 40.15 -12.16 -5.40
CA ILE A 357 38.88 -12.40 -4.70
C ILE A 357 37.87 -11.33 -5.13
N LEU A 358 36.89 -11.75 -5.92
CA LEU A 358 35.67 -10.97 -6.16
C LEU A 358 34.86 -10.94 -4.85
N ARG A 359 34.77 -9.77 -4.22
CA ARG A 359 33.84 -9.53 -3.11
C ARG A 359 32.50 -9.05 -3.69
N PRO A 360 31.38 -9.74 -3.47
CA PRO A 360 30.06 -9.22 -3.79
C PRO A 360 29.75 -7.97 -2.95
N SER A 361 29.18 -6.95 -3.58
CA SER A 361 28.57 -5.79 -2.91
C SER A 361 27.33 -6.21 -2.10
N PRO A 362 27.03 -5.59 -0.94
CA PRO A 362 25.92 -5.98 -0.09
C PRO A 362 24.61 -5.37 -0.59
N LEU A 363 23.99 -5.98 -1.61
CA LEU A 363 22.60 -5.72 -2.02
C LEU A 363 21.85 -7.04 -2.21
N PHE A 364 21.96 -7.91 -1.21
CA PHE A 364 21.21 -9.16 -1.09
C PHE A 364 21.14 -9.47 0.39
N PHE A 365 19.97 -9.86 0.94
CA PHE A 365 19.73 -10.87 2.00
C PHE A 365 18.30 -10.75 2.58
N PRO A 366 17.76 -11.85 3.14
CA PRO A 366 16.40 -12.34 2.88
C PRO A 366 15.35 -11.93 3.92
N GLY A 367 14.08 -12.15 3.55
CA GLY A 367 12.89 -11.88 4.33
C GLY A 367 12.86 -12.58 5.69
N ASN A 368 12.20 -11.90 6.64
CA ASN A 368 11.95 -12.38 8.00
C ASN A 368 11.04 -13.62 7.98
N GLY A 369 11.62 -14.79 8.24
CA GLY A 369 10.89 -15.99 8.64
C GLY A 369 10.44 -15.87 10.10
N ALA A 370 9.15 -16.04 10.33
CA ALA A 370 8.56 -16.18 11.65
C ALA A 370 9.18 -17.35 12.44
N THR A 371 9.33 -17.13 13.74
CA THR A 371 9.94 -17.99 14.75
C THR A 371 9.35 -19.41 14.80
N GLY A 372 10.23 -20.42 14.75
CA GLY A 372 9.93 -21.83 15.02
C GLY A 372 10.92 -22.46 16.02
N LEU A 373 10.38 -23.14 17.03
CA LEU A 373 11.02 -23.77 18.19
C LEU A 373 11.99 -24.93 17.89
N ARG A 374 12.86 -25.20 18.90
CA ARG A 374 13.81 -26.33 19.15
C ARG A 374 15.20 -26.14 18.51
N GLY A 375 16.34 -26.38 19.16
CA GLY A 375 16.68 -26.93 20.47
C GLY A 375 18.12 -27.47 20.39
N GLY A 376 18.88 -27.42 21.50
CA GLY A 376 20.11 -28.19 21.66
C GLY A 376 21.38 -27.37 21.92
N GLY A 377 21.81 -27.36 23.18
CA GLY A 377 23.11 -26.84 23.59
C GLY A 377 23.50 -27.46 24.93
N PHE A 378 24.32 -28.50 24.86
CA PHE A 378 24.87 -29.24 25.99
C PHE A 378 25.69 -28.33 26.92
N SER A 379 25.53 -28.50 28.24
CA SER A 379 26.64 -28.36 29.18
C SER A 379 26.48 -29.34 30.33
N SER A 380 27.47 -30.20 30.45
CA SER A 380 27.77 -31.17 31.51
C SER A 380 27.90 -30.55 32.89
N VAL A 381 27.40 -31.20 33.95
CA VAL A 381 28.12 -31.56 35.20
C VAL A 381 27.40 -32.74 35.88
N ALA A 382 28.21 -33.54 36.57
CA ALA A 382 28.02 -34.90 37.05
C ALA A 382 27.19 -35.12 38.35
N VAL A 383 27.03 -36.43 38.62
CA VAL A 383 26.87 -37.15 39.92
C VAL A 383 25.45 -37.37 40.43
N GLY A 384 25.11 -38.64 40.65
CA GLY A 384 24.07 -39.04 41.61
C GLY A 384 23.49 -40.44 41.41
N ILE A 385 24.09 -41.43 42.07
CA ILE A 385 23.63 -42.83 42.19
C ILE A 385 22.28 -42.90 42.94
N GLY A 386 21.39 -43.81 42.54
CA GLY A 386 20.25 -44.21 43.39
C GLY A 386 19.29 -45.21 42.72
N ALA A 387 19.48 -46.50 43.01
CA ALA A 387 18.55 -47.57 42.70
C ALA A 387 17.23 -47.46 43.50
N VAL A 388 16.15 -48.12 43.04
CA VAL A 388 15.32 -49.10 43.81
C VAL A 388 13.92 -49.32 43.18
N LEU A 389 13.69 -50.61 42.87
CA LEU A 389 12.50 -51.48 42.93
C LEU A 389 11.05 -51.04 42.55
N VAL A 390 10.49 -51.87 41.65
CA VAL A 390 9.30 -52.76 41.77
C VAL A 390 7.96 -52.17 42.23
N GLY A 391 6.92 -52.39 41.42
CA GLY A 391 5.52 -52.30 41.84
C GLY A 391 4.54 -52.76 40.76
N LEU A 392 4.45 -54.08 40.57
CA LEU A 392 3.39 -54.78 39.83
C LEU A 392 2.06 -54.62 40.59
N HIS A 393 0.95 -54.22 39.95
CA HIS A 393 -0.41 -54.57 40.40
C HIS A 393 -1.35 -54.72 39.20
N VAL A 394 -1.80 -55.97 39.02
CA VAL A 394 -2.84 -56.42 38.10
C VAL A 394 -4.18 -56.36 38.84
N GLY A 395 -5.23 -55.90 38.16
CA GLY A 395 -6.61 -56.01 38.62
C GLY A 395 -7.55 -56.11 37.42
N ILE A 396 -7.95 -57.33 37.08
CA ILE A 396 -8.96 -57.68 36.06
C ILE A 396 -10.31 -57.89 36.76
N GLY A 397 -11.38 -57.49 36.08
CA GLY A 397 -12.75 -58.00 36.26
C GLY A 397 -13.76 -56.87 36.48
N MET A 398 -14.96 -56.87 35.91
CA MET A 398 -15.69 -57.81 35.06
C MET A 398 -17.00 -57.08 34.68
N VAL A 399 -17.49 -57.33 33.45
CA VAL A 399 -18.90 -57.53 33.07
C VAL A 399 -19.92 -56.39 33.26
N GLY A 400 -20.62 -56.07 32.16
CA GLY A 400 -22.07 -55.83 32.23
C GLY A 400 -22.65 -54.85 31.19
N LEU A 401 -23.11 -55.42 30.07
CA LEU A 401 -24.07 -54.89 29.07
C LEU A 401 -23.63 -53.76 28.12
#